data_AF-A0A1S6IXJ7-F1
#
_entry.id   AF-A0A1S6IXJ7-F1
#
_cell.length_a   1.000
_cell.length_b   1.000
_cell.length_c   1.000
_cell.angle_alpha   90.00
_cell.angle_beta   90.00
_cell.angle_gamma   90.00
#
_symmetry.space_group_name_H-M   'P 1'
#
loop_
_entity.id
_entity.type
_entity.pdbx_description
1 polymer ?
#
loop_
_entity_poly.entity_id
_entity_poly.type
_entity_poly.pdbx_seq_one_letter_code
_entity_poly.pdbx_strand_id
1 'polypeptide(L)'
;MKIGNISKPTFYKFREDFLLKAKEILQCEVATDQNWTELADEELRERLIKDFIRQMQEQYGFEIVLKQPLTNREGSVEGVVGELYHIFSTMFLVEVINSKIRAGQQYVE
;
A
#
# COMPACT_ATOMS: atom_id res chain seq x y z
N MET A 1 0.91 16.27 2.64
CA MET A 1 2.31 15.98 2.27
C MET A 1 2.36 15.55 0.81
N LYS A 2 3.36 15.98 0.06
CA LYS A 2 3.46 15.71 -1.39
C LYS A 2 4.90 15.40 -1.82
N ILE A 3 5.04 14.53 -2.81
CA ILE A 3 6.28 14.29 -3.56
C ILE A 3 6.07 14.93 -4.93
N GLY A 4 6.74 16.06 -5.20
CA GLY A 4 6.39 16.92 -6.33
C GLY A 4 4.90 17.30 -6.31
N ASN A 5 4.14 16.90 -7.34
CA ASN A 5 2.70 17.13 -7.44
C ASN A 5 1.83 16.01 -6.84
N ILE A 6 2.44 14.88 -6.46
CA ILE A 6 1.73 13.69 -6.01
C ILE A 6 1.42 13.82 -4.52
N SER A 7 0.14 13.71 -4.16
CA SER A 7 -0.31 13.79 -2.76
C SER A 7 -0.49 12.41 -2.16
N LYS A 8 -0.17 12.26 -0.87
CA LYS A 8 -0.45 11.03 -0.13
C LYS A 8 -1.96 10.75 -0.13
N PRO A 9 -2.41 9.52 -0.44
CA PRO A 9 -3.80 9.15 -0.35
C PRO A 9 -4.26 9.16 1.11
N THR A 10 -5.56 9.38 1.31
CA THR A 10 -6.22 9.12 2.58
C THR A 10 -6.31 7.60 2.80
N PHE A 11 -6.47 7.19 4.06
CA PHE A 11 -6.66 5.77 4.37
C PHE A 11 -7.90 5.21 3.65
N TYR A 12 -8.99 5.96 3.64
CA TYR A 12 -10.23 5.57 2.96
C TYR A 12 -10.01 5.27 1.47
N LYS A 13 -9.31 6.16 0.75
CA LYS A 13 -9.02 5.94 -0.68
C LYS A 13 -8.10 4.74 -0.90
N PHE A 14 -7.05 4.62 -0.08
CA PHE A 14 -6.12 3.49 -0.13
C PHE A 14 -6.82 2.15 0.09
N ARG A 15 -7.77 2.11 1.05
CA ARG A 15 -8.61 0.95 1.32
C ARG A 15 -9.52 0.62 0.15
N GLU A 16 -10.20 1.62 -0.43
CA GLU A 16 -11.02 1.39 -1.63
C GLU A 16 -10.20 0.82 -2.78
N ASP A 17 -9.00 1.36 -3.02
CA ASP A 17 -8.11 0.87 -4.08
C ASP A 17 -7.67 -0.58 -3.82
N PHE A 18 -7.43 -0.94 -2.55
CA PHE A 18 -7.13 -2.33 -2.17
C PHE A 18 -8.33 -3.26 -2.40
N LEU A 19 -9.53 -2.87 -1.98
CA LEU A 19 -10.74 -3.69 -2.15
C LEU A 19 -11.09 -3.85 -3.64
N LEU A 20 -10.87 -2.83 -4.46
CA LEU A 20 -11.02 -2.91 -5.91
C LEU A 20 -10.06 -3.96 -6.49
N LYS A 21 -8.79 -3.93 -6.09
CA LYS A 21 -7.80 -4.94 -6.50
C LYS A 21 -8.18 -6.34 -6.03
N ALA A 22 -8.69 -6.46 -4.80
CA ALA A 22 -9.15 -7.73 -4.25
C ALA A 22 -10.31 -8.30 -5.08
N LYS A 23 -11.29 -7.45 -5.45
CA LYS A 23 -12.38 -7.84 -6.33
C LYS A 23 -11.90 -8.28 -7.72
N GLU A 24 -10.92 -7.59 -8.29
CA GLU A 24 -10.33 -7.97 -9.58
C GLU A 24 -9.64 -9.35 -9.53
N ILE A 25 -8.94 -9.68 -8.44
CA ILE A 25 -8.19 -10.93 -8.33
C ILE A 25 -9.09 -12.09 -7.90
N LEU A 26 -9.97 -11.86 -6.93
CA LEU A 26 -10.82 -12.88 -6.31
C LEU A 26 -12.17 -13.06 -7.02
N GLN A 27 -12.52 -12.15 -7.94
CA GLN A 27 -13.77 -12.17 -8.70
C GLN A 27 -15.03 -12.15 -7.79
N CYS A 28 -14.91 -11.59 -6.58
CA CYS A 28 -16.00 -11.46 -5.61
C CYS A 28 -15.90 -10.13 -4.83
N GLU A 29 -17.00 -9.72 -4.20
CA GLU A 29 -16.98 -8.58 -3.28
C GLU A 29 -16.27 -8.96 -1.99
N VAL A 30 -15.39 -8.07 -1.51
CA VAL A 30 -14.62 -8.27 -0.28
C VAL A 30 -15.06 -7.24 0.75
N ALA A 31 -15.51 -7.72 1.91
CA ALA A 31 -15.86 -6.87 3.04
C ALA A 31 -14.64 -6.61 3.93
N THR A 32 -14.59 -5.43 4.55
CA THR A 32 -13.47 -4.99 5.38
C THR A 32 -13.36 -5.75 6.69
N ASP A 33 -14.48 -6.23 7.22
CA ASP A 33 -14.60 -6.99 8.46
C ASP A 33 -14.40 -8.50 8.26
N GLN A 34 -14.33 -8.97 7.00
CA GLN A 34 -14.07 -10.36 6.68
C GLN A 34 -12.70 -10.79 7.21
N ASN A 35 -12.61 -12.04 7.69
CA ASN A 35 -11.35 -12.63 8.13
C ASN A 35 -10.39 -12.79 6.94
N TRP A 36 -9.19 -12.25 7.06
CA TRP A 36 -8.16 -12.28 6.03
C TRP A 36 -7.73 -13.71 5.68
N THR A 37 -7.64 -14.61 6.66
CA THR A 37 -7.18 -15.99 6.41
C THR A 37 -8.24 -16.88 5.78
N GLU A 38 -9.51 -16.47 5.86
CA GLU A 38 -10.64 -17.15 5.23
C GLU A 38 -11.00 -16.54 3.87
N LEU A 39 -10.37 -15.41 3.50
CA LEU A 39 -10.70 -14.67 2.28
C LEU A 39 -10.40 -15.49 1.00
N ALA A 40 -9.23 -16.14 0.97
CA ALA A 40 -8.77 -16.97 -0.14
C ALA A 40 -7.60 -17.85 0.32
N ASP A 41 -7.12 -18.73 -0.56
CA ASP A 41 -5.90 -19.48 -0.32
C ASP A 41 -4.68 -18.56 -0.13
N GLU A 42 -3.60 -19.12 0.40
CA GLU A 42 -2.36 -18.38 0.67
C GLU A 42 -1.77 -17.73 -0.59
N GLU A 43 -1.81 -18.44 -1.72
CA GLU A 43 -1.26 -17.97 -3.00
C GLU A 43 -1.98 -16.74 -3.52
N LEU A 44 -3.32 -16.74 -3.52
CA LEU A 44 -4.14 -15.61 -3.96
C LEU A 44 -3.99 -14.41 -3.03
N ARG A 45 -3.90 -14.64 -1.71
CA ARG A 45 -3.67 -13.57 -0.73
C ARG A 45 -2.30 -12.94 -0.90
N GLU A 46 -1.27 -13.74 -1.14
CA GLU A 46 0.08 -13.25 -1.42
C GLU A 46 0.11 -12.46 -2.73
N ARG A 47 -0.52 -12.99 -3.78
CA ARG A 47 -0.65 -12.33 -5.07
C ARG A 47 -1.35 -10.98 -4.94
N LEU A 48 -2.45 -10.91 -4.19
CA LEU A 48 -3.18 -9.67 -3.93
C LEU A 48 -2.28 -8.61 -3.29
N ILE A 49 -1.54 -8.97 -2.24
CA ILE A 49 -0.60 -8.06 -1.58
C ILE A 49 0.47 -7.58 -2.56
N LYS A 50 1.10 -8.50 -3.31
CA LYS A 50 2.17 -8.17 -4.26
C LYS A 50 1.68 -7.27 -5.39
N ASP A 51 0.56 -7.61 -6.01
CA ASP A 51 -0.01 -6.84 -7.13
C ASP A 51 -0.44 -5.44 -6.67
N PHE A 52 -1.02 -5.32 -5.48
CA PHE A 52 -1.37 -4.03 -4.91
C PHE A 52 -0.13 -3.18 -4.55
N ILE A 53 0.90 -3.78 -3.96
CA ILE A 53 2.18 -3.08 -3.70
C ILE A 53 2.80 -2.57 -4.99
N ARG A 54 2.87 -3.42 -6.03
CA ARG A 54 3.39 -3.04 -7.34
C ARG A 54 2.62 -1.85 -7.93
N GLN A 55 1.29 -1.88 -7.88
CA GLN A 55 0.47 -0.76 -8.32
C GLN A 55 0.82 0.54 -7.57
N MET A 56 1.03 0.48 -6.25
CA MET A 56 1.44 1.64 -5.47
C MET A 56 2.86 2.12 -5.80
N GLN A 57 3.80 1.21 -6.01
CA GLN A 57 5.16 1.58 -6.42
C GLN A 57 5.16 2.29 -7.79
N GLU A 58 4.38 1.78 -8.76
CA GLU A 58 4.21 2.39 -10.07
C GLU A 58 3.56 3.78 -9.98
N GLN A 59 2.52 3.92 -9.15
CA GLN A 59 1.79 5.18 -9.00
C GLN A 59 2.59 6.28 -8.28
N TYR A 60 3.38 5.91 -7.28
CA TYR A 60 4.06 6.89 -6.41
C TYR A 60 5.57 7.00 -6.64
N GLY A 61 6.17 6.10 -7.41
CA GLY A 61 7.56 6.19 -7.85
C GLY A 61 8.60 5.88 -6.76
N PHE A 62 8.24 5.08 -5.75
CA PHE A 62 9.17 4.62 -4.72
C PHE A 62 8.92 3.16 -4.35
N GLU A 63 9.93 2.49 -3.81
CA GLU A 63 9.85 1.10 -3.40
C GLU A 63 9.14 0.94 -2.05
N ILE A 64 8.25 -0.04 -1.91
CA ILE A 64 7.60 -0.39 -0.65
C ILE A 64 8.20 -1.71 -0.18
N VAL A 65 8.86 -1.67 0.99
CA VAL A 65 9.49 -2.84 1.58
C VAL A 65 8.64 -3.34 2.75
N LEU A 66 8.11 -4.56 2.62
CA LEU A 66 7.45 -5.24 3.74
C LEU A 66 8.51 -5.85 4.66
N LYS A 67 8.42 -5.60 5.97
CA LYS A 67 9.31 -6.23 6.96
C LYS A 67 8.97 -7.70 7.21
N GLN A 68 7.70 -8.06 7.00
CA GLN A 68 7.17 -9.40 7.22
C GLN A 68 6.06 -9.67 6.19
N PRO A 69 5.89 -10.92 5.72
CA PRO A 69 4.76 -11.28 4.88
C PRO A 69 3.44 -11.03 5.61
N LEU A 70 2.49 -10.36 4.95
CA LEU A 70 1.14 -10.18 5.47
C LEU A 70 0.20 -11.32 5.07
N THR A 71 0.69 -12.27 4.26
CA THR A 71 -0.10 -13.36 3.73
C THR A 71 -0.78 -14.13 4.83
N ASN A 72 -0.11 -14.47 5.94
CA ASN A 72 -0.72 -15.26 7.02
C ASN A 72 -1.07 -14.42 8.26
N ARG A 73 -1.29 -13.12 8.07
CA ARG A 73 -1.68 -12.25 9.18
C ARG A 73 -3.08 -12.61 9.68
N GLU A 74 -3.21 -12.81 10.99
CA GLU A 74 -4.51 -13.02 11.63
C GLU A 74 -5.32 -11.72 11.71
N GLY A 75 -6.64 -11.85 11.62
CA GLY A 75 -7.59 -10.74 11.78
C GLY A 75 -8.31 -10.37 10.49
N SER A 76 -8.84 -9.15 10.43
CA SER A 76 -9.68 -8.70 9.32
C SER A 76 -8.90 -8.14 8.13
N VAL A 77 -9.55 -8.06 6.97
CA VAL A 77 -9.06 -7.36 5.78
C VAL A 77 -8.65 -5.91 6.13
N GLU A 78 -9.48 -5.18 6.90
CA GLU A 78 -9.18 -3.82 7.36
C GLU A 78 -7.83 -3.76 8.11
N GLY A 79 -7.54 -4.77 8.93
CA GLY A 79 -6.29 -4.87 9.69
C GLY A 79 -5.06 -4.96 8.77
N VAL A 80 -5.14 -5.80 7.74
CA VAL A 80 -4.09 -5.96 6.72
C VAL A 80 -3.90 -4.67 5.93
N VAL A 81 -4.99 -4.06 5.47
CA VAL A 81 -4.97 -2.77 4.76
C VAL A 81 -4.37 -1.67 5.65
N GLY A 82 -4.69 -1.67 6.93
CA GLY A 82 -4.15 -0.73 7.92
C GLY A 82 -2.62 -0.81 8.04
N GLU A 83 -2.05 -2.02 8.09
CA GLU A 83 -0.59 -2.18 8.14
C GLU A 83 0.07 -1.83 6.81
N LEU A 84 -0.52 -2.22 5.68
CA LEU A 84 -0.05 -1.79 4.36
C LEU A 84 -0.02 -0.26 4.25
N TYR A 85 -1.08 0.41 4.68
CA TYR A 85 -1.15 1.87 4.66
C TYR A 85 -0.15 2.53 5.61
N HIS A 86 0.14 1.91 6.76
CA HIS A 86 1.16 2.38 7.69
C HIS A 86 2.56 2.30 7.09
N ILE A 87 2.90 1.15 6.48
CA ILE A 87 4.18 0.93 5.79
C ILE A 87 4.31 1.93 4.64
N PHE A 88 3.29 2.02 3.79
CA PHE A 88 3.23 2.98 2.69
C PHE A 88 3.42 4.43 3.17
N SER A 89 2.72 4.83 4.24
CA SER A 89 2.81 6.20 4.77
C SER A 89 4.20 6.53 5.29
N THR A 90 4.89 5.53 5.88
CA THR A 90 6.27 5.67 6.34
C THR A 90 7.22 5.87 5.16
N MET A 91 7.11 5.03 4.13
CA MET A 91 7.93 5.15 2.91
C MET A 91 7.65 6.46 2.15
N PHE A 92 6.39 6.87 2.06
CA PHE A 92 6.01 8.15 1.47
C PHE A 92 6.66 9.33 2.22
N LEU A 93 6.67 9.31 3.56
CA LEU A 93 7.34 10.36 4.35
C LEU A 93 8.84 10.41 4.08
N VAL A 94 9.51 9.25 4.04
CA VAL A 94 10.93 9.16 3.70
C VAL A 94 11.19 9.79 2.33
N GLU A 95 10.34 9.49 1.34
CA GLU A 95 10.54 10.02 0.00
C GLU A 95 10.21 11.53 -0.11
N VAL A 96 9.26 12.04 0.68
CA VAL A 96 9.06 13.49 0.82
C VAL A 96 10.31 14.17 1.37
N ILE A 97 10.97 13.57 2.36
CA ILE A 97 12.22 14.10 2.93
C ILE A 97 13.33 14.08 1.87
N ASN A 98 13.52 12.95 1.20
CA ASN A 98 14.52 12.80 0.14
C ASN A 98 14.30 13.82 -0.99
N SER A 99 13.04 14.01 -1.41
CA SER A 99 12.69 15.00 -2.43
C SER A 99 13.03 16.43 -2.00
N LYS A 100 12.84 16.78 -0.73
CA LYS A 100 13.22 18.11 -0.21
C LYS A 100 14.74 18.29 -0.15
N ILE A 101 15.48 17.26 0.25
CA ILE A 101 16.94 17.29 0.27
C ILE A 101 17.49 17.52 -1.15
N ARG A 102 17.00 16.75 -2.13
CA ARG A 102 17.41 16.89 -3.54
C ARG A 102 17.09 18.28 -4.10
N ALA A 103 15.90 18.82 -3.81
CA ALA A 103 15.53 20.17 -4.22
C ALA A 103 16.39 21.25 -3.54
N GLY A 104 16.73 21.08 -2.26
CA GLY A 104 17.61 22.00 -1.53
C GLY A 104 19.06 22.01 -2.02
N GLN A 105 19.56 20.86 -2.52
CA GLN A 105 20.89 20.77 -3.12
C GLN A 105 20.99 21.49 -4.48
N GLN A 106 19.88 21.64 -5.23
CA GLN A 106 19.86 22.36 -6.51
C GLN A 106 20.06 23.88 -6.40
N TYR A 107 19.98 24.47 -5.20
CA TYR A 107 20.16 25.91 -4.99
C TYR A 107 21.58 26.30 -4.50
N VAL A 108 22.52 25.36 -4.46
CA VAL A 108 23.89 25.57 -3.93
C VAL A 108 24.97 25.45 -5.01
N GLU A 109 24.60 25.43 -6.30
CA GLU A 109 25.55 25.47 -7.43
C GLU A 109 25.55 26.84 -8.13
#